data_AF-A0A2N9FQT1-F1
#
_entry.id   AF-A0A2N9FQT1-F1
#
_cell.length_a   1.000
_cell.length_b   1.000
_cell.length_c   1.000
_cell.angle_alpha   90.00
_cell.angle_beta   90.00
_cell.angle_gamma   90.00
#
_symmetry.space_group_name_H-M   'P 1'
#
loop_
_entity.id
_entity.type
_entity.pdbx_description
1 polymer ?
#
loop_
_entity_poly.entity_id
_entity_poly.type
_entity_poly.pdbx_seq_one_letter_code
_entity_poly.pdbx_strand_id
1 'polypeptide(L)'
;MSKKLATRRELLERWRSIEEDEDDDHDPDPSKPRSLHLLKEQWFADSFNFLICLPKETHIWCGASDLMGPLLETFYNYFKDERPDSPLKCLWKRISEEMRQCIQCVSHHYQALEMYNEQYELSSVGPLLDVLRSLDEERVSQHLREISARIARDEYDPARDNVEVISVMYEV
;
A
#
# COMPACT_ATOMS: atom_id res chain seq x y z
N MET A 1 -0.34 25.45 -12.78
CA MET A 1 -1.35 24.69 -13.57
C MET A 1 -1.74 23.48 -12.75
N SER A 2 -2.99 23.39 -12.29
CA SER A 2 -3.47 22.17 -11.64
C SER A 2 -3.51 21.07 -12.70
N LYS A 3 -2.54 20.14 -12.68
CA LYS A 3 -2.65 18.92 -13.49
C LYS A 3 -3.95 18.24 -13.07
N LYS A 4 -4.82 17.97 -14.03
CA LYS A 4 -6.03 17.19 -13.80
C LYS A 4 -5.59 15.84 -13.21
N LEU A 5 -6.04 15.51 -12.01
CA LEU A 5 -5.75 14.21 -11.41
C LEU A 5 -6.35 13.12 -12.31
N ALA A 6 -5.56 12.08 -12.58
CA ALA A 6 -6.04 10.92 -13.30
C ALA A 6 -7.18 10.27 -12.52
N THR A 7 -8.19 9.76 -13.23
CA THR A 7 -9.27 9.00 -12.62
C THR A 7 -8.83 7.57 -12.33
N ARG A 8 -9.45 6.92 -11.35
CA ARG A 8 -9.20 5.48 -11.06
C ARG A 8 -9.29 4.61 -12.31
N ARG A 9 -10.30 4.84 -13.16
CA ARG A 9 -10.48 4.08 -14.40
C ARG A 9 -9.32 4.26 -15.37
N GLU A 10 -8.84 5.50 -15.57
CA GLU A 10 -7.70 5.78 -16.44
C GLU A 10 -6.41 5.14 -15.91
N LEU A 11 -6.21 5.13 -14.59
CA LEU A 11 -5.05 4.47 -13.97
C LEU A 11 -5.10 2.96 -14.16
N LEU A 12 -6.25 2.30 -13.92
CA LEU A 12 -6.38 0.86 -14.11
C LEU A 12 -6.20 0.45 -15.58
N GLU A 13 -6.73 1.24 -16.51
CA GLU A 13 -6.56 1.01 -17.94
C GLU A 13 -5.08 1.08 -18.34
N ARG A 14 -4.36 2.11 -17.85
CA ARG A 14 -2.91 2.22 -18.07
C ARG A 14 -2.11 1.09 -17.45
N TRP A 15 -2.49 0.61 -16.25
CA TRP A 15 -1.79 -0.49 -15.59
C TRP A 15 -1.90 -1.78 -16.41
N ARG A 16 -3.13 -2.13 -16.84
CA ARG A 16 -3.35 -3.33 -17.67
C ARG A 16 -2.55 -3.28 -18.97
N SER A 17 -2.47 -2.14 -19.63
CA SER A 17 -1.65 -2.00 -20.84
C SER A 17 -0.15 -2.20 -20.56
N ILE A 18 0.33 -1.74 -19.40
CA ILE A 18 1.73 -1.98 -19.00
C ILE A 18 1.97 -3.48 -18.76
N GLU A 19 1.06 -4.16 -18.05
CA GLU A 19 1.16 -5.61 -17.79
C GLU A 19 1.15 -6.41 -19.10
N GLU A 20 0.22 -6.09 -20.01
CA GLU A 20 0.13 -6.72 -21.33
C GLU A 20 1.41 -6.53 -22.16
N ASP A 21 2.04 -5.35 -22.09
CA ASP A 21 3.27 -5.06 -22.80
C ASP A 21 4.51 -5.72 -22.15
N GLU A 22 4.50 -5.96 -20.82
CA GLU A 22 5.55 -6.68 -20.07
C GLU A 22 5.54 -8.19 -20.39
N ASP A 23 4.36 -8.78 -20.61
CA ASP A 23 4.22 -10.21 -20.96
C ASP A 23 4.56 -10.53 -22.43
N ASP A 24 4.59 -9.52 -23.32
CA ASP A 24 4.95 -9.67 -24.73
C ASP A 24 6.47 -9.65 -24.94
N ASP A 25 7.13 -10.73 -24.51
CA ASP A 25 8.58 -10.99 -24.59
C ASP A 25 9.09 -11.24 -26.04
N HIS A 26 8.22 -11.16 -27.05
CA HIS A 26 8.55 -11.48 -28.45
C HIS A 26 9.14 -10.31 -29.25
N ASP A 27 9.18 -9.09 -28.71
CA ASP A 27 9.74 -7.92 -29.40
C ASP A 27 11.22 -7.69 -29.03
N PRO A 28 12.17 -7.85 -29.98
CA PRO A 28 13.60 -7.65 -29.71
C PRO A 28 14.03 -6.17 -29.63
N ASP A 29 13.11 -5.20 -29.63
CA ASP A 29 13.47 -3.77 -29.54
C ASP A 29 14.08 -3.39 -28.16
N PRO A 30 15.37 -3.01 -28.10
CA PRO A 30 16.01 -2.56 -26.85
C PRO A 30 15.47 -1.25 -26.28
N SER A 31 14.59 -0.54 -27.02
CA SER A 31 13.93 0.68 -26.55
C SER A 31 12.68 0.41 -25.69
N LYS A 32 12.03 -0.75 -25.88
CA LYS A 32 10.81 -1.18 -25.19
C LYS A 32 10.96 -1.20 -23.65
N PRO A 33 12.02 -1.78 -23.05
CA PRO A 33 12.17 -1.79 -21.59
C PRO A 33 12.30 -0.40 -20.96
N ARG A 34 12.96 0.54 -21.65
CA ARG A 34 13.10 1.93 -21.14
C ARG A 34 11.78 2.68 -21.18
N SER A 35 10.99 2.46 -22.24
CA SER A 35 9.64 3.03 -22.36
C SER A 35 8.72 2.50 -21.26
N LEU A 36 8.73 1.18 -21.02
CA LEU A 36 7.92 0.56 -19.96
C LEU A 36 8.29 1.07 -18.58
N HIS A 37 9.58 1.19 -18.27
CA HIS A 37 10.03 1.77 -17.02
C HIS A 37 9.47 3.18 -16.81
N LEU A 38 9.54 4.05 -17.82
CA LEU A 38 8.99 5.41 -17.74
C LEU A 38 7.47 5.42 -17.56
N LEU A 39 6.75 4.51 -18.23
CA LEU A 39 5.30 4.37 -18.09
C LEU A 39 4.92 3.92 -16.68
N LYS A 40 5.65 2.95 -16.10
CA LYS A 40 5.49 2.50 -14.71
C LYS A 40 5.78 3.62 -13.72
N GLU A 41 6.90 4.33 -13.87
CA GLU A 41 7.21 5.48 -13.01
C GLU A 41 6.11 6.54 -13.03
N GLN A 42 5.62 6.89 -14.23
CA GLN A 42 4.54 7.86 -14.37
C GLN A 42 3.23 7.31 -13.77
N TRP A 43 2.96 6.02 -13.92
CA TRP A 43 1.80 5.37 -13.32
C TRP A 43 1.88 5.41 -11.79
N PHE A 44 3.01 5.03 -11.19
CA PHE A 44 3.21 5.07 -9.74
C PHE A 44 3.02 6.49 -9.18
N ALA A 45 3.57 7.50 -9.86
CA ALA A 45 3.42 8.88 -9.44
C ALA A 45 1.95 9.34 -9.49
N ASP A 46 1.21 9.02 -10.55
CA ASP A 46 -0.19 9.41 -10.69
C ASP A 46 -1.11 8.63 -9.73
N SER A 47 -0.86 7.33 -9.53
CA SER A 47 -1.56 6.49 -8.56
C SER A 47 -1.34 6.95 -7.13
N PHE A 48 -0.10 7.27 -6.75
CA PHE A 48 0.20 7.86 -5.45
C PHE A 48 -0.60 9.16 -5.23
N ASN A 49 -0.58 10.08 -6.20
CA ASN A 49 -1.31 11.35 -6.12
C ASN A 49 -2.82 11.12 -6.02
N PHE A 50 -3.38 10.16 -6.76
CA PHE A 50 -4.79 9.80 -6.66
C PHE A 50 -5.12 9.30 -5.25
N LEU A 51 -4.36 8.32 -4.74
CA LEU A 51 -4.61 7.69 -3.44
C LEU A 51 -4.46 8.67 -2.28
N ILE A 52 -3.41 9.48 -2.26
CA ILE A 52 -3.17 10.42 -1.16
C ILE A 52 -4.19 11.56 -1.14
N CYS A 53 -4.80 11.90 -2.29
CA CYS A 53 -5.83 12.92 -2.40
C CYS A 53 -7.26 12.39 -2.15
N LEU A 54 -7.47 11.09 -1.96
CA LEU A 54 -8.78 10.55 -1.58
C LEU A 54 -9.26 11.19 -0.26
N PRO A 55 -10.57 11.48 -0.11
CA PRO A 55 -11.14 11.93 1.17
C PRO A 55 -10.77 11.00 2.32
N LYS A 56 -10.66 11.51 3.55
CA LYS A 56 -10.27 10.70 4.72
C LYS A 56 -11.28 9.62 5.05
N GLU A 57 -12.54 9.86 4.70
CA GLU A 57 -13.66 8.92 4.86
C GLU A 57 -13.61 7.79 3.83
N THR A 58 -12.81 7.93 2.78
CA THR A 58 -12.60 6.90 1.76
C THR A 58 -11.28 6.20 2.02
N HIS A 59 -11.34 5.02 2.63
CA HIS A 59 -10.14 4.23 2.88
C HIS A 59 -9.56 3.70 1.57
N ILE A 60 -8.24 3.77 1.43
CA ILE A 60 -7.51 3.34 0.24
C ILE A 60 -7.76 1.86 -0.04
N TRP A 61 -7.56 1.01 0.97
CA TRP A 61 -7.75 -0.43 0.82
C TRP A 61 -9.20 -0.82 0.55
N CYS A 62 -10.19 -0.08 1.06
CA CYS A 62 -11.60 -0.39 0.79
C CYS A 62 -12.07 0.09 -0.59
N GLY A 63 -11.60 1.28 -1.04
CA GLY A 63 -12.12 1.94 -2.24
C GLY A 63 -11.23 1.83 -3.49
N ALA A 64 -9.96 1.51 -3.31
CA ALA A 64 -8.94 1.55 -4.37
C ALA A 64 -7.84 0.49 -4.15
N SER A 65 -8.18 -0.69 -3.63
CA SER A 65 -7.24 -1.82 -3.46
C SER A 65 -6.57 -2.24 -4.77
N ASP A 66 -7.28 -2.13 -5.88
CA ASP A 66 -6.78 -2.42 -7.25
C ASP A 66 -5.72 -1.43 -7.74
N LEU A 67 -5.61 -0.25 -7.14
CA LEU A 67 -4.49 0.67 -7.36
C LEU A 67 -3.41 0.51 -6.30
N MET A 68 -3.81 0.27 -5.05
CA MET A 68 -2.89 0.11 -3.94
C MET A 68 -2.02 -1.15 -4.09
N GLY A 69 -2.61 -2.25 -4.57
CA GLY A 69 -1.94 -3.53 -4.78
C GLY A 69 -0.67 -3.38 -5.63
N PRO A 70 -0.77 -2.99 -6.91
CA PRO A 70 0.41 -2.79 -7.74
C PRO A 70 1.37 -1.70 -7.22
N LEU A 71 0.84 -0.67 -6.53
CA LEU A 71 1.67 0.37 -5.94
C LEU A 71 2.57 -0.17 -4.81
N LEU A 72 2.27 -1.34 -4.22
CA LEU A 72 3.14 -1.99 -3.25
C LEU A 72 4.52 -2.29 -3.82
N GLU A 73 4.69 -2.50 -5.14
CA GLU A 73 6.02 -2.69 -5.75
C GLU A 73 7.01 -1.59 -5.36
N THR A 74 6.52 -0.36 -5.20
CA THR A 74 7.36 0.78 -4.83
C THR A 74 7.92 0.69 -3.40
N PHE A 75 7.29 -0.09 -2.51
CA PHE A 75 7.75 -0.29 -1.14
C PHE A 75 9.05 -1.07 -1.04
N TYR A 76 9.49 -1.74 -2.12
CA TYR A 76 10.84 -2.30 -2.18
C TYR A 76 11.92 -1.26 -1.85
N ASN A 77 11.67 0.01 -2.17
CA ASN A 77 12.58 1.11 -1.92
C ASN A 77 12.25 1.92 -0.64
N TYR A 78 11.34 1.46 0.21
CA TYR A 78 10.83 2.22 1.36
C TYR A 78 11.94 2.74 2.27
N PHE A 79 12.89 1.88 2.65
CA PHE A 79 13.99 2.25 3.53
C PHE A 79 15.14 2.99 2.83
N LYS A 80 15.11 3.11 1.49
CA LYS A 80 16.13 3.88 0.76
C LYS A 80 15.93 5.39 0.89
N ASP A 81 14.71 5.84 1.17
CA ASP A 81 14.42 7.25 1.44
C ASP A 81 14.27 7.49 2.95
N GLU A 82 15.30 8.08 3.55
CA GLU A 82 15.34 8.36 5.00
C GLU A 82 14.43 9.52 5.41
N ARG A 83 13.97 10.35 4.48
CA ARG A 83 13.12 11.51 4.80
C ARG A 83 11.80 11.05 5.41
N PRO A 84 11.35 11.61 6.54
CA PRO A 84 10.11 11.18 7.21
C PRO A 84 8.83 11.56 6.43
N ASP A 85 8.92 12.57 5.57
CA ASP A 85 7.86 13.07 4.70
C ASP A 85 7.97 12.55 3.26
N SER A 86 8.71 11.45 3.04
CA SER A 86 8.76 10.82 1.73
C SER A 86 7.37 10.30 1.32
N PRO A 87 7.05 10.27 0.02
CA PRO A 87 5.75 9.81 -0.47
C PRO A 87 5.33 8.47 0.13
N LEU A 88 6.23 7.47 0.13
CA LEU A 88 5.92 6.14 0.66
C LEU A 88 5.62 6.15 2.16
N LYS A 89 6.33 6.97 2.95
CA LYS A 89 6.05 7.10 4.39
C LYS A 89 4.72 7.80 4.66
N CYS A 90 4.38 8.82 3.86
CA CYS A 90 3.07 9.47 3.94
C CYS A 90 1.94 8.51 3.59
N LEU A 91 2.10 7.71 2.53
CA LEU A 91 1.12 6.69 2.14
C LEU A 91 1.00 5.61 3.22
N TRP A 92 2.13 5.06 3.67
CA TRP A 92 2.17 4.03 4.72
C TRP A 92 1.49 4.51 6.00
N LYS A 93 1.79 5.72 6.45
CA LYS A 93 1.13 6.34 7.60
C LYS A 93 -0.38 6.40 7.41
N ARG A 94 -0.84 6.86 6.25
CA ARG A 94 -2.28 6.94 5.94
C ARG A 94 -2.95 5.56 6.00
N ILE A 95 -2.43 4.57 5.28
CA ILE A 95 -3.06 3.23 5.27
C ILE A 95 -2.95 2.54 6.64
N SER A 96 -1.92 2.84 7.43
CA SER A 96 -1.79 2.37 8.81
C SER A 96 -2.89 2.93 9.71
N GLU A 97 -3.17 4.24 9.59
CA GLU A 97 -4.26 4.91 10.32
C GLU A 97 -5.63 4.34 9.92
N GLU A 98 -5.83 4.02 8.64
CA GLU A 98 -7.07 3.40 8.14
C GLU A 98 -7.23 1.95 8.65
N MET A 99 -6.18 1.13 8.58
CA MET A 99 -6.19 -0.26 9.08
C MET A 99 -6.44 -0.34 10.59
N ARG A 100 -5.95 0.64 11.35
CA ARG A 100 -6.18 0.76 12.80
C ARG A 100 -7.66 0.73 13.20
N GLN A 101 -8.55 1.20 12.33
CA GLN A 101 -9.98 1.37 12.61
C GLN A 101 -10.88 0.52 11.69
N CYS A 102 -10.31 -0.24 10.76
CA CYS A 102 -11.07 -0.89 9.70
C CYS A 102 -10.53 -2.27 9.36
N ILE A 103 -11.25 -3.30 9.83
CA ILE A 103 -10.94 -4.72 9.56
C ILE A 103 -10.97 -5.05 8.06
N GLN A 104 -11.78 -4.34 7.26
CA GLN A 104 -11.78 -4.55 5.80
C GLN A 104 -10.48 -4.06 5.17
N CYS A 105 -9.90 -2.96 5.65
CA CYS A 105 -8.57 -2.51 5.19
C CYS A 105 -7.50 -3.54 5.52
N VAL A 106 -7.52 -4.07 6.74
CA VAL A 106 -6.63 -5.16 7.19
C VAL A 106 -6.77 -6.37 6.26
N SER A 107 -7.99 -6.83 6.02
CA SER A 107 -8.26 -7.99 5.17
C SER A 107 -7.75 -7.79 3.74
N HIS A 108 -8.01 -6.65 3.11
CA HIS A 108 -7.55 -6.39 1.74
C HIS A 108 -6.02 -6.23 1.66
N HIS A 109 -5.39 -5.63 2.68
CA HIS A 109 -3.93 -5.53 2.77
C HIS A 109 -3.29 -6.91 2.78
N TYR A 110 -3.69 -7.79 3.71
CA TYR A 110 -3.12 -9.13 3.80
C TYR A 110 -3.47 -10.01 2.60
N GLN A 111 -4.66 -9.87 2.01
CA GLN A 111 -5.01 -10.54 0.75
C GLN A 111 -4.07 -10.11 -0.40
N ALA A 112 -3.72 -8.82 -0.49
CA ALA A 112 -2.75 -8.37 -1.48
C ALA A 112 -1.37 -9.00 -1.25
N LEU A 113 -0.89 -9.08 -0.01
CA LEU A 113 0.37 -9.74 0.32
C LEU A 113 0.36 -11.24 -0.03
N GLU A 114 -0.76 -11.93 0.26
CA GLU A 114 -0.95 -13.34 -0.08
C GLU A 114 -0.92 -13.55 -1.60
N MET A 115 -1.60 -12.68 -2.37
CA MET A 115 -1.55 -12.71 -3.83
C MET A 115 -0.12 -12.55 -4.37
N TYR A 116 0.70 -11.65 -3.79
CA TYR A 116 2.10 -11.52 -4.20
C TYR A 116 2.90 -12.81 -3.95
N ASN A 117 2.64 -13.48 -2.83
CA ASN A 117 3.31 -14.73 -2.48
C ASN A 117 2.87 -15.92 -3.35
N GLU A 118 1.61 -15.92 -3.82
CA GLU A 118 1.06 -16.97 -4.68
C GLU A 118 1.38 -16.79 -6.17
N GLN A 119 1.41 -15.54 -6.66
CA GLN A 119 1.50 -15.24 -8.09
C GLN A 119 2.92 -15.07 -8.61
N TYR A 120 3.88 -14.77 -7.74
CA TYR A 120 5.25 -14.49 -8.14
C TYR A 120 6.26 -15.42 -7.47
N GLU A 121 7.39 -15.65 -8.14
CA GLU A 121 8.48 -16.40 -7.54
C GLU A 121 9.04 -15.67 -6.32
N LEU A 122 9.20 -16.40 -5.21
CA LEU A 122 9.73 -15.88 -3.95
C LEU A 122 11.11 -15.23 -4.10
N SER A 123 11.93 -15.69 -5.05
CA SER A 123 13.23 -15.08 -5.38
C SER A 123 13.11 -13.63 -5.87
N SER A 124 12.00 -13.30 -6.53
CA SER A 124 11.69 -11.99 -7.09
C SER A 124 11.00 -11.09 -6.05
N VAL A 125 9.95 -11.58 -5.41
CA VAL A 125 9.11 -10.77 -4.49
C VAL A 125 9.50 -10.88 -3.02
N GLY A 126 10.34 -11.83 -2.64
CA GLY A 126 10.78 -12.05 -1.26
C GLY A 126 11.29 -10.80 -0.55
N PRO A 127 12.19 -10.01 -1.16
CA PRO A 127 12.68 -8.79 -0.50
C PRO A 127 11.60 -7.71 -0.34
N LEU A 128 10.62 -7.63 -1.24
CA LEU A 128 9.47 -6.73 -1.08
C LEU A 128 8.61 -7.19 0.11
N LEU A 129 8.29 -8.48 0.17
CA LEU A 129 7.50 -9.07 1.26
C LEU A 129 8.19 -8.93 2.61
N ASP A 130 9.52 -9.04 2.67
CA ASP A 130 10.31 -8.82 3.89
C ASP A 130 10.21 -7.37 4.39
N VAL A 131 10.23 -6.39 3.47
CA VAL A 131 10.01 -4.97 3.80
C VAL A 131 8.59 -4.76 4.34
N LEU A 132 7.57 -5.25 3.63
CA LEU A 132 6.17 -5.08 4.04
C LEU A 132 5.90 -5.75 5.39
N ARG A 133 6.43 -6.96 5.62
CA ARG A 133 6.33 -7.66 6.91
C ARG A 133 6.98 -6.86 8.04
N SER A 134 8.16 -6.28 7.81
CA SER A 134 8.84 -5.45 8.80
C SER A 134 8.02 -4.19 9.15
N LEU A 135 7.37 -3.58 8.17
CA LEU A 135 6.50 -2.43 8.38
C LEU A 135 5.22 -2.81 9.13
N ASP A 136 4.63 -3.97 8.84
CA ASP A 136 3.48 -4.49 9.57
C ASP A 136 3.83 -4.81 11.02
N GLU A 137 4.96 -5.49 11.26
CA GLU A 137 5.44 -5.78 12.61
C GLU A 137 5.63 -4.50 13.43
N GLU A 138 6.23 -3.45 12.84
CA GLU A 138 6.40 -2.14 13.49
C GLU A 138 5.04 -1.51 13.80
N ARG A 139 4.15 -1.45 12.80
CA ARG A 139 2.82 -0.84 12.92
C ARG A 139 1.96 -1.53 13.99
N VAL A 140 1.84 -2.86 13.93
CA VAL A 140 1.04 -3.66 14.88
C VAL A 140 1.64 -3.56 16.28
N SER A 141 2.97 -3.68 16.42
CA SER A 141 3.64 -3.54 17.71
C SER A 141 3.41 -2.17 18.34
N GLN A 142 3.52 -1.10 17.54
CA GLN A 142 3.28 0.26 18.01
C GLN A 142 1.82 0.46 18.43
N HIS A 143 0.87 -0.07 17.65
CA HIS A 143 -0.56 0.02 17.97
C HIS A 143 -0.89 -0.72 19.29
N LEU A 144 -0.37 -1.93 19.48
CA LEU A 144 -0.52 -2.70 20.72
C LEU A 144 0.06 -1.97 21.94
N ARG A 145 1.23 -1.34 21.79
CA ARG A 145 1.83 -0.52 22.86
C ARG A 145 0.96 0.67 23.22
N GLU A 146 0.37 1.35 22.24
CA GLU A 146 -0.50 2.50 22.48
C GLU A 146 -1.80 2.10 23.19
N ILE A 147 -2.45 1.01 22.78
CA ILE A 147 -3.63 0.46 23.47
C ILE A 147 -3.26 0.11 24.92
N SER A 148 -2.16 -0.65 25.10
CA SER A 148 -1.70 -1.07 26.42
C SER A 148 -1.38 0.12 27.32
N ALA A 149 -0.78 1.18 26.77
CA ALA A 149 -0.46 2.38 27.52
C ALA A 149 -1.71 3.16 27.94
N ARG A 150 -2.76 3.21 27.10
CA ARG A 150 -4.06 3.79 27.48
C ARG A 150 -4.74 2.99 28.59
N ILE A 151 -4.72 1.66 28.49
CA ILE A 151 -5.27 0.76 29.54
C ILE A 151 -4.51 0.97 30.85
N ALA A 152 -3.18 1.01 30.83
CA ALA A 152 -2.35 1.19 32.02
C ALA A 152 -2.55 2.55 32.72
N ARG A 153 -3.00 3.58 31.98
CA ARG A 153 -3.33 4.90 32.50
C ARG A 153 -4.80 5.09 32.88
N ASP A 154 -5.61 4.04 32.78
CA ASP A 154 -7.07 4.11 32.98
C ASP A 154 -7.77 5.12 32.03
N GLU A 155 -7.16 5.33 30.85
CA GLU A 155 -7.66 6.22 29.78
C GLU A 155 -8.43 5.46 28.70
N TYR A 156 -8.51 4.13 28.80
CA TYR A 156 -9.18 3.27 27.84
C TYR A 156 -10.71 3.38 27.98
N ASP A 157 -11.39 3.72 26.90
CA ASP A 157 -12.85 3.78 26.82
C ASP A 157 -13.36 2.66 25.89
N PRO A 158 -13.98 1.59 26.41
CA PRO A 158 -14.50 0.50 25.58
C PRO A 158 -15.50 0.96 24.52
N ALA A 159 -16.24 2.06 24.74
CA ALA A 159 -17.21 2.56 23.76
C ALA A 159 -16.54 3.18 22.52
N ARG A 160 -15.27 3.61 22.66
CA ARG A 160 -14.51 4.29 21.60
C ARG A 160 -13.35 3.44 21.07
N ASP A 161 -12.65 2.76 21.97
CA ASP A 161 -11.38 2.10 21.67
C ASP A 161 -11.54 0.62 21.24
N ASN A 162 -12.72 0.01 21.44
CA ASN A 162 -12.93 -1.40 21.09
C ASN A 162 -12.70 -1.69 19.61
N VAL A 163 -13.01 -0.74 18.72
CA VAL A 163 -12.77 -0.92 17.27
C VAL A 163 -11.29 -1.11 16.94
N GLU A 164 -10.40 -0.43 17.68
CA GLU A 164 -8.95 -0.56 17.54
C GLU A 164 -8.47 -1.92 18.02
N VAL A 165 -9.01 -2.39 19.16
CA VAL A 165 -8.69 -3.71 19.71
C VAL A 165 -9.14 -4.82 18.76
N ILE A 166 -10.35 -4.72 18.22
CA ILE A 166 -10.83 -5.71 17.26
C ILE A 166 -9.98 -5.68 16.00
N SER A 167 -9.64 -4.50 15.48
CA SER A 167 -8.81 -4.39 14.28
C SER A 167 -7.46 -5.07 14.46
N VAL A 168 -6.74 -4.81 15.56
CA VAL A 168 -5.43 -5.42 15.80
C VAL A 168 -5.52 -6.93 16.08
N MET A 169 -6.64 -7.43 16.63
CA MET A 169 -6.87 -8.87 16.81
C MET A 169 -6.98 -9.65 15.49
N TYR A 170 -7.24 -8.97 14.37
CA TYR A 170 -7.21 -9.59 13.04
C TYR A 170 -5.81 -9.64 12.43
N GLU A 171 -4.80 -9.08 13.10
CA GLU A 171 -3.43 -8.92 12.61
C GLU A 171 -2.41 -9.72 13.43
N VAL A 172 -2.87 -10.39 14.50
CA VAL A 172 -2.10 -11.19 15.46
C VAL A 172 -2.59 -12.63 15.43
#